data_AF-A0ABD0K2S4-F1
#
_entry.id   AF-A0ABD0K2S4-F1
#
_cell.length_a   1.000
_cell.length_b   1.000
_cell.length_c   1.000
_cell.angle_alpha   90.00
_cell.angle_beta   90.00
_cell.angle_gamma   90.00
#
_symmetry.space_group_name_H-M   'P 1'
#
loop_
_entity.id
_entity.type
_entity.pdbx_description
1 polymer ?
#
loop_
_entity_poly.entity_id
_entity_poly.type
_entity_poly.pdbx_seq_one_letter_code
_entity_poly.pdbx_strand_id
1 'polypeptide(L)'
;MSEDPLKTEATKESTVKCAAHRAFDVDASEQLFVVLEEAQAPDLQRTVRLYRRPQPDAIATYSPPVAPFQPSDVCFYTLGDHEVLLVADELNDAIHVVNVQDGA
;
A
#
# COMPACT_ATOMS: atom_id res chain seq x y z
N MET A 1 -32.29 -21.14 -32.65
CA MET A 1 -30.83 -21.34 -32.60
C MET A 1 -30.26 -20.30 -33.56
N SER A 2 -29.46 -19.33 -33.13
CA SER A 2 -28.31 -19.50 -32.27
C SER A 2 -28.02 -18.24 -31.46
N GLU A 3 -27.54 -18.46 -30.25
CA GLU A 3 -26.90 -17.50 -29.36
C GLU A 3 -25.55 -17.06 -29.94
N ASP A 4 -25.19 -15.79 -29.73
CA ASP A 4 -23.85 -15.37 -29.31
C ASP A 4 -23.83 -13.85 -29.07
N PRO A 5 -23.80 -13.38 -27.81
CA PRO A 5 -23.37 -12.04 -27.48
C PRO A 5 -21.97 -12.02 -26.86
N LEU A 6 -21.37 -10.82 -26.88
CA LEU A 6 -20.19 -10.40 -26.13
C LEU A 6 -18.81 -10.75 -26.72
N LYS A 7 -18.41 -9.94 -27.70
CA LYS A 7 -17.00 -9.60 -27.90
C LYS A 7 -16.61 -8.54 -26.85
N THR A 8 -16.21 -8.97 -25.66
CA THR A 8 -15.67 -8.09 -24.62
C THR A 8 -14.17 -8.04 -24.72
N GLU A 9 -13.61 -7.06 -25.43
CA GLU A 9 -12.21 -6.68 -25.21
C GLU A 9 -12.06 -5.17 -25.36
N ALA A 10 -12.00 -4.51 -24.22
CA ALA A 10 -11.33 -3.22 -24.08
C ALA A 10 -10.74 -3.17 -22.68
N THR A 11 -9.60 -3.83 -22.47
CA THR A 11 -8.76 -3.60 -21.30
C THR A 11 -8.17 -2.21 -21.46
N LYS A 12 -8.90 -1.20 -20.98
CA LYS A 12 -8.45 0.19 -20.98
C LYS A 12 -7.47 0.33 -19.83
N GLU A 13 -6.21 -0.03 -20.09
CA GLU A 13 -5.14 0.12 -19.12
C GLU A 13 -4.93 1.62 -18.87
N SER A 14 -5.32 2.06 -17.68
CA SER A 14 -5.28 3.46 -17.27
C SER A 14 -3.98 3.69 -16.50
N THR A 15 -2.95 4.19 -17.18
CA THR A 15 -1.73 4.64 -16.50
C THR A 15 -2.01 5.94 -15.72
N VAL A 16 -1.87 5.87 -14.40
CA VAL A 16 -1.95 7.02 -13.49
C VAL A 16 -0.56 7.67 -13.38
N LYS A 17 -0.44 8.97 -13.65
CA LYS A 17 0.81 9.72 -13.46
C LYS A 17 1.03 10.00 -11.97
N CYS A 18 2.15 9.56 -11.42
CA CYS A 18 2.60 9.91 -10.07
C CYS A 18 3.38 11.23 -10.07
N ALA A 19 2.98 12.19 -9.24
CA ALA A 19 3.71 13.44 -9.05
C ALA A 19 4.56 13.47 -7.76
N ALA A 20 4.28 12.63 -6.75
CA ALA A 20 5.09 12.54 -5.52
C ALA A 20 4.79 11.29 -4.66
N HIS A 21 4.36 10.16 -5.24
CA HIS A 21 4.18 8.90 -4.50
C HIS A 21 5.42 8.05 -4.71
N ARG A 22 6.29 8.01 -3.71
CA ARG A 22 7.58 7.32 -3.83
C ARG A 22 7.55 6.03 -3.05
N ALA A 23 7.51 4.97 -3.84
CA ALA A 23 7.72 3.57 -3.53
C ALA A 23 6.46 2.76 -3.21
N PHE A 24 6.54 1.54 -3.73
CA PHE A 24 5.53 0.51 -3.73
C PHE A 24 6.21 -0.74 -3.20
N ASP A 25 5.73 -1.25 -2.08
CA ASP A 25 5.90 -2.67 -1.77
C ASP A 25 4.58 -3.38 -2.05
N VAL A 26 4.65 -4.62 -2.51
CA VAL A 26 3.50 -5.43 -2.89
C VAL A 26 3.63 -6.76 -2.16
N ASP A 27 2.52 -7.22 -1.62
CA ASP A 27 2.48 -8.50 -0.93
C ASP A 27 2.71 -9.68 -1.89
N ALA A 28 2.90 -10.87 -1.32
CA ALA A 28 3.12 -12.08 -2.12
C ALA A 28 1.90 -12.45 -3.00
N SER A 29 0.70 -11.98 -2.65
CA SER A 29 -0.53 -12.25 -3.40
C SER A 29 -0.80 -11.26 -4.54
N GLU A 30 0.00 -10.20 -4.64
CA GLU A 30 -0.20 -9.04 -5.50
C GLU A 30 -1.58 -8.35 -5.34
N GLN A 31 -2.26 -8.61 -4.22
CA GLN A 31 -3.54 -8.00 -3.88
C GLN A 31 -3.35 -6.79 -3.00
N LEU A 32 -2.30 -6.74 -2.19
CA LEU A 32 -2.02 -5.65 -1.27
C LEU A 32 -0.80 -4.87 -1.74
N PHE A 33 -0.90 -3.55 -1.64
CA PHE A 33 0.23 -2.69 -1.95
C PHE A 33 0.27 -1.50 -1.02
N VAL A 34 1.49 -1.07 -0.73
CA VAL A 34 1.74 0.06 0.17
C VAL A 34 2.24 1.24 -0.64
N VAL A 35 1.72 2.42 -0.32
CA VAL A 35 2.17 3.68 -0.89
C VAL A 35 2.69 4.55 0.22
N LEU A 36 3.91 5.04 0.04
CA LEU A 36 4.48 6.09 0.86
C LEU A 36 4.17 7.45 0.23
N GLU A 37 3.39 8.25 0.96
CA GLU A 37 3.00 9.60 0.56
C GLU A 37 3.81 10.65 1.34
N GLU A 38 4.39 11.61 0.62
CA GLU A 38 5.09 12.76 1.20
C GLU A 38 4.24 14.03 1.05
N ALA A 39 3.94 14.70 2.17
CA ALA A 39 3.36 16.04 2.13
C ALA A 39 4.42 17.08 1.71
N GLN A 40 4.07 17.99 0.79
CA GLN A 40 4.96 19.09 0.33
C GLN A 40 5.06 20.27 1.34
N ALA A 41 4.68 20.05 2.60
CA ALA A 41 4.60 21.07 3.64
C ALA A 41 5.96 21.26 4.37
N PRO A 42 6.19 22.38 5.08
CA PRO A 42 7.45 22.63 5.81
C PRO A 42 7.75 21.57 6.89
N ASP A 43 6.73 20.84 7.32
CA ASP A 43 6.86 19.66 8.17
C ASP A 43 6.72 18.45 7.24
N LEU A 44 7.84 17.82 6.88
CA LEU A 44 7.92 16.63 6.01
C LEU A 44 7.16 15.46 6.67
N GLN A 45 5.84 15.46 6.58
CA GLN A 45 5.01 14.38 7.08
C GLN A 45 4.93 13.30 6.01
N ARG A 46 5.49 12.13 6.33
CA ARG A 46 5.37 10.92 5.53
C ARG A 46 4.24 10.08 6.08
N THR A 47 3.41 9.53 5.20
CA THR A 47 2.30 8.63 5.57
C THR A 47 2.42 7.33 4.79
N VAL A 48 2.28 6.22 5.51
CA VAL A 48 2.18 4.88 4.92
C VAL A 48 0.71 4.56 4.72
N ARG A 49 0.30 4.27 3.49
CA ARG A 49 -1.07 3.83 3.18
C ARG A 49 -1.04 2.43 2.60
N LEU A 50 -1.91 1.57 3.12
CA LEU A 50 -2.12 0.23 2.61
C LEU A 50 -3.40 0.21 1.78
N TYR A 51 -3.31 -0.38 0.59
CA TYR A 51 -4.41 -0.57 -0.33
C TYR A 51 -4.58 -2.03 -0.66
N ARG A 52 -5.80 -2.39 -1.08
CA ARG A 52 -6.13 -3.70 -1.63
C ARG A 52 -6.67 -3.53 -3.04
N ARG A 53 -6.22 -4.31 -4.01
CA ARG A 53 -6.85 -4.35 -5.34
C ARG A 53 -8.22 -5.01 -5.29
N PRO A 54 -9.21 -4.53 -6.07
CA PRO A 54 -9.22 -3.31 -6.87
C PRO A 54 -9.73 -2.07 -6.09
N GLN A 55 -9.75 -2.12 -4.76
CA GLN A 55 -10.30 -1.06 -3.92
C GLN A 55 -9.47 0.23 -4.06
N PRO A 56 -10.11 1.37 -4.37
CA PRO A 56 -9.42 2.64 -4.55
C PRO A 56 -9.05 3.30 -3.22
N ASP A 57 -9.76 2.96 -2.15
CA ASP A 57 -9.57 3.55 -0.83
C ASP A 57 -8.52 2.78 -0.02
N ALA A 58 -7.74 3.51 0.78
CA ALA A 58 -6.77 2.89 1.68
C ALA A 58 -7.51 2.13 2.80
N ILE A 59 -7.14 0.87 3.00
CA ILE A 59 -7.71 0.02 4.06
C ILE A 59 -6.99 0.23 5.40
N ALA A 60 -5.78 0.77 5.38
CA ALA A 60 -5.07 1.22 6.58
C ALA A 60 -4.20 2.44 6.27
N THR A 61 -3.99 3.28 7.28
CA THR A 61 -3.11 4.45 7.21
C THR A 61 -2.29 4.51 8.49
N TYR A 62 -0.98 4.61 8.34
CA TYR A 62 -0.03 4.79 9.43
C TYR A 62 0.75 6.09 9.23
N SER A 63 0.67 6.97 10.23
CA SER A 63 1.39 8.25 10.26
C SER A 63 2.37 8.20 11.43
N PRO A 64 3.68 7.99 11.17
CA PRO A 64 4.67 7.93 12.23
C PRO A 64 4.78 9.26 12.98
N PRO A 65 5.11 9.21 14.28
CA PRO A 65 5.25 10.40 15.11
C PRO A 65 6.49 11.23 14.75
N VAL A 66 7.51 10.63 14.12
CA VAL A 66 8.76 11.30 13.73
C VAL A 66 9.15 10.89 12.30
N ALA A 67 9.52 11.86 11.46
CA ALA A 67 10.08 11.66 10.12
C ALA A 67 11.59 12.00 10.15
N PRO A 68 12.46 11.35 9.36
CA PRO A 68 12.15 10.58 8.14
C PRO A 68 12.26 9.05 8.25
N PHE A 69 11.43 8.32 7.49
CA PHE A 69 11.58 6.88 7.22
C PHE A 69 11.54 6.61 5.70
N GLN A 70 12.32 5.64 5.22
CA GLN A 70 12.51 5.29 3.82
C GLN A 70 11.54 4.19 3.37
N PRO A 71 11.31 4.01 2.06
CA PRO A 71 10.55 2.88 1.54
C PRO A 71 11.02 1.50 2.00
N SER A 72 12.34 1.33 2.19
CA SER A 72 12.93 0.10 2.71
C SER A 72 12.54 -0.21 4.15
N ASP A 73 12.02 0.78 4.87
CA ASP A 73 11.63 0.67 6.27
C ASP A 73 10.24 0.07 6.39
N VAL A 74 9.58 -0.20 5.25
CA VAL A 74 8.26 -0.80 5.18
C VAL A 74 8.34 -2.10 4.40
N CYS A 75 7.86 -3.20 5.00
CA CYS A 75 7.83 -4.50 4.33
C CYS A 75 6.67 -5.37 4.77
N PHE A 76 6.14 -6.17 3.84
CA PHE A 76 5.24 -7.26 4.20
C PHE A 76 6.00 -8.41 4.86
N TYR A 77 5.39 -9.00 5.89
CA TYR A 77 5.93 -10.14 6.59
C TYR A 77 4.82 -11.13 6.96
N THR A 78 5.12 -12.42 6.90
CA THR A 78 4.18 -13.47 7.30
C THR A 78 4.48 -13.94 8.72
N LEU A 79 3.52 -13.78 9.63
CA LEU A 79 3.61 -14.23 11.01
C LEU A 79 2.58 -15.35 11.25
N GLY A 80 3.04 -16.61 11.15
CA GLY A 80 2.14 -17.77 11.15
C GLY A 80 1.31 -17.81 9.87
N ASP A 81 -0.02 -17.74 10.00
CA ASP A 81 -0.96 -17.75 8.87
C ASP A 81 -1.48 -16.35 8.51
N HIS A 82 -0.85 -15.29 9.04
CA HIS A 82 -1.27 -13.90 8.84
C HIS A 82 -0.18 -13.07 8.18
N GLU A 83 -0.58 -12.26 7.21
CA GLU A 83 0.27 -11.23 6.63
C GLU A 83 0.15 -9.94 7.45
N VAL A 84 1.29 -9.36 7.80
CA VAL A 84 1.40 -8.11 8.54
C VAL A 84 2.29 -7.15 7.77
N LEU A 85 2.03 -5.86 7.95
CA LEU A 85 2.91 -4.81 7.47
C LEU A 85 3.82 -4.37 8.62
N LEU A 86 5.12 -4.46 8.42
CA LEU A 86 6.12 -3.95 9.36
C LEU A 86 6.55 -2.57 8.90
N VAL A 87 6.59 -1.63 9.85
CA VAL A 87 7.16 -0.29 9.65
C VAL A 87 8.23 -0.06 10.69
N ALA A 88 9.49 0.00 10.25
CA ALA A 88 10.64 0.31 11.09
C ALA A 88 10.71 1.82 11.35
N ASP A 89 10.83 2.19 12.62
CA ASP A 89 11.03 3.55 13.09
C ASP A 89 12.37 3.59 13.82
N GLU A 90 13.45 3.80 13.06
CA GLU A 90 14.82 3.86 13.60
C GLU A 90 14.99 4.99 14.62
N LEU A 91 14.24 6.09 14.48
CA LEU A 91 14.35 7.25 15.38
C LEU A 91 13.81 6.95 16.76
N ASN A 92 12.81 6.07 16.85
CA ASN A 92 12.18 5.67 18.11
C ASN A 92 12.62 4.27 18.58
N ASP A 93 13.59 3.63 17.90
CA ASP A 93 14.03 2.25 18.18
C ASP A 93 12.85 1.27 18.28
N ALA A 94 11.91 1.37 17.32
CA ALA A 94 10.65 0.66 17.35
C ALA A 94 10.30 0.02 16.00
N ILE A 95 9.53 -1.08 16.04
CA ILE A 95 8.88 -1.68 14.88
C ILE A 95 7.37 -1.64 15.11
N HIS A 96 6.66 -1.01 14.19
CA HIS A 96 5.20 -0.98 14.20
C HIS A 96 4.67 -2.12 13.34
N VAL A 97 3.77 -2.92 13.92
CA VAL A 97 3.10 -4.02 13.24
C VAL A 97 1.66 -3.60 12.95
N VAL A 98 1.32 -3.54 11.67
CA VAL A 98 -0.06 -3.27 11.22
C VAL A 98 -0.65 -4.58 10.72
N ASN A 99 -1.69 -5.05 11.41
CA ASN A 99 -2.42 -6.23 10.98
C ASN A 99 -3.12 -5.95 9.66
N VAL A 100 -2.80 -6.73 8.63
CA VAL A 100 -3.57 -6.69 7.39
C VAL A 100 -4.78 -7.59 7.57
N GLN A 101 -5.91 -6.98 7.94
CA GLN A 101 -7.15 -7.73 7.98
C GLN A 101 -7.71 -7.88 6.56
N ASP A 102 -8.14 -9.09 6.23
CA ASP A 102 -9.08 -9.26 5.16
C ASP A 102 -10.37 -8.55 5.54
N GLY A 103 -10.63 -7.41 4.89
CA GLY A 103 -11.93 -6.77 4.94
C GLY A 103 -12.98 -7.84 4.65
N ALA A 104 -13.84 -8.08 5.64
CA ALA A 104 -14.90 -9.07 5.62
C ALA A 104 -15.87 -8.89 4.46
#